data_AF-A0A1A7WBP9-F1
#
_entry.id   AF-A0A1A7WBP9-F1
#
_cell.length_a   1.000
_cell.length_b   1.000
_cell.length_c   1.000
_cell.angle_alpha   90.00
_cell.angle_beta   90.00
_cell.angle_gamma   90.00
#
_symmetry.space_group_name_H-M   'P 1'
#
loop_
_entity.id
_entity.type
_entity.pdbx_description
1 polymer ?
#
loop_
_entity_poly.entity_id
_entity_poly.type
_entity_poly.pdbx_seq_one_letter_code
_entity_poly.pdbx_strand_id
1 'polypeptide(L)'
;MASADVHVRVCEQEILKYDLEIKALIQDIRDCTGPQNKLTDINTDVKKHFHSLRLRIQDLERMAMEQDRESDKQVLLSQVEGHRKQMLSNQTAWRKANLASKMSIDKQEKQALLNGSDSAVRQRKMTKEDLTQTTSGITENLMSISRMMAQQ
;
A
#
# COMPACT_ATOMS: atom_id res chain seq x y z
N MET A 1 -19.64 13.76 37.84
CA MET A 1 -19.33 14.13 36.43
C MET A 1 -17.91 13.68 36.20
N ALA A 2 -17.73 12.41 35.84
CA ALA A 2 -16.45 11.76 35.56
C ALA A 2 -15.53 12.58 34.63
N SER A 3 -16.13 13.39 33.75
CA SER A 3 -15.46 14.31 32.82
C SER A 3 -14.64 15.45 33.49
N ALA A 4 -14.81 15.70 34.79
CA ALA A 4 -14.05 16.72 35.50
C ALA A 4 -12.62 16.27 35.89
N ASP A 5 -12.34 14.96 35.86
CA ASP A 5 -11.01 14.44 36.16
C ASP A 5 -10.05 14.73 34.99
N VAL A 6 -8.97 15.46 35.30
CA VAL A 6 -7.93 15.84 34.33
C VAL A 6 -7.26 14.59 33.75
N HIS A 7 -7.07 13.53 34.53
CA HIS A 7 -6.43 12.30 34.07
C HIS A 7 -7.30 11.54 33.07
N VAL A 8 -8.61 11.48 33.31
CA VAL A 8 -9.59 10.92 32.36
C VAL A 8 -9.53 11.66 31.04
N ARG A 9 -9.60 13.00 31.08
CA ARG A 9 -9.55 13.84 29.87
C ARG A 9 -8.26 13.67 29.08
N VAL A 10 -7.11 13.62 29.76
CA VAL A 10 -5.81 13.40 29.10
C VAL A 10 -5.79 12.02 28.43
N CYS A 11 -6.28 10.98 29.12
CA CYS A 11 -6.37 9.64 28.56
C CYS A 11 -7.25 9.60 27.31
N GLU A 12 -8.45 10.21 27.36
CA GLU A 12 -9.37 10.30 26.22
C GLU A 12 -8.73 11.05 25.02
N GLN A 13 -8.05 12.17 25.27
CA GLN A 13 -7.36 12.91 24.21
C GLN A 13 -6.27 12.09 23.53
N GLU A 14 -5.52 11.30 24.29
CA GLU A 14 -4.50 10.43 23.72
C GLU A 14 -5.10 9.25 22.95
N ILE A 15 -6.21 8.67 23.41
CA ILE A 15 -6.97 7.67 22.66
C ILE A 15 -7.40 8.25 21.31
N LEU A 16 -7.97 9.45 21.29
CA LEU A 16 -8.38 10.14 20.06
C LEU A 16 -7.18 10.43 19.15
N LYS A 17 -6.06 10.88 19.71
CA LYS A 17 -4.83 11.11 18.96
C LYS A 17 -4.37 9.84 18.25
N TYR A 18 -4.21 8.73 18.97
CA TYR A 18 -3.78 7.47 18.36
C TYR A 18 -4.79 6.93 17.35
N ASP A 19 -6.09 7.08 17.59
CA ASP A 19 -7.14 6.69 16.62
C ASP A 19 -7.01 7.47 15.30
N LEU A 20 -6.78 8.78 15.37
CA LEU A 20 -6.57 9.63 14.18
C LEU A 20 -5.25 9.30 13.47
N GLU A 21 -4.16 9.10 14.20
CA GLU A 21 -2.87 8.71 13.62
C GLU A 21 -2.96 7.35 12.91
N ILE A 22 -3.66 6.37 13.50
CA ILE A 22 -3.94 5.08 12.86
C ILE A 22 -4.72 5.28 11.56
N LYS A 23 -5.76 6.11 11.57
CA LYS A 23 -6.57 6.38 10.36
C LYS A 23 -5.75 7.06 9.27
N ALA A 24 -4.86 7.99 9.62
CA ALA A 24 -3.96 8.64 8.68
C ALA A 24 -3.00 7.61 8.06
N LEU A 25 -2.35 6.78 8.88
CA LEU A 25 -1.46 5.73 8.38
C LEU A 25 -2.19 4.68 7.53
N ILE A 26 -3.46 4.37 7.83
CA ILE A 26 -4.28 3.49 6.98
C ILE A 26 -4.50 4.13 5.60
N GLN A 27 -4.68 5.45 5.54
CA GLN A 27 -4.79 6.16 4.27
C GLN A 27 -3.46 6.14 3.51
N ASP A 28 -2.35 6.36 4.19
CA ASP A 28 -1.00 6.25 3.59
C ASP A 28 -0.74 4.86 3.01
N ILE A 29 -1.24 3.79 3.66
CA ILE A 29 -1.17 2.43 3.12
C ILE A 29 -1.99 2.31 1.84
N ARG A 30 -3.22 2.85 1.79
CA ARG A 30 -4.06 2.79 0.58
C ARG A 30 -3.39 3.47 -0.61
N ASP A 31 -2.70 4.57 -0.35
CA ASP A 31 -2.03 5.37 -1.37
C ASP A 31 -0.60 4.88 -1.65
N CYS A 32 -0.14 3.84 -0.93
CA CYS A 32 1.17 3.25 -1.14
C CYS A 32 1.20 2.40 -2.41
N THR A 33 1.74 2.99 -3.46
CA THR A 33 2.12 2.34 -4.74
C THR A 33 3.62 2.03 -4.81
N GLY A 34 4.40 2.47 -3.83
CA GLY A 34 5.86 2.31 -3.78
C GLY A 34 6.30 0.89 -3.38
N PRO A 35 7.62 0.64 -3.31
CA PRO A 35 8.16 -0.68 -3.07
C PRO A 35 7.73 -1.26 -1.72
N GLN A 36 7.70 -2.59 -1.64
CA GLN A 36 7.25 -3.36 -0.47
C GLN A 36 7.89 -2.93 0.86
N ASN A 37 9.11 -2.39 0.86
CA ASN A 37 9.77 -1.87 2.06
C ASN A 37 9.02 -0.67 2.65
N LYS A 38 8.55 0.29 1.83
CA LYS A 38 7.78 1.44 2.30
C LYS A 38 6.49 1.00 2.98
N LEU A 39 5.78 0.04 2.38
CA LEU A 39 4.59 -0.56 2.98
C LEU A 39 4.93 -1.25 4.32
N THR A 40 6.09 -1.87 4.44
CA THR A 40 6.54 -2.54 5.66
C THR A 40 6.83 -1.56 6.80
N ASP A 41 7.43 -0.41 6.48
CA ASP A 41 7.70 0.65 7.45
C ASP A 41 6.39 1.24 8.00
N ILE A 42 5.46 1.62 7.12
CA ILE A 42 4.15 2.16 7.53
C ILE A 42 3.39 1.12 8.39
N ASN A 43 3.44 -0.16 8.02
CA ASN A 43 2.83 -1.22 8.83
C ASN A 43 3.45 -1.38 10.23
N THR A 44 4.74 -1.13 10.35
CA THR A 44 5.43 -1.16 11.64
C THR A 44 4.92 -0.03 12.54
N ASP A 45 4.75 1.17 11.97
CA ASP A 45 4.22 2.30 12.71
C ASP A 45 2.75 2.12 13.09
N VAL A 46 1.91 1.60 12.18
CA VAL A 46 0.51 1.26 12.53
C VAL A 46 0.44 0.32 13.72
N LYS A 47 1.31 -0.71 13.78
CA LYS A 47 1.36 -1.65 14.91
C LYS A 47 1.74 -0.96 16.23
N LYS A 48 2.71 -0.03 16.21
CA LYS A 48 3.10 0.76 17.40
C LYS A 48 1.93 1.62 17.90
N HIS A 49 1.21 2.27 16.99
CA HIS A 49 0.06 3.12 17.36
C HIS A 49 -1.10 2.27 17.89
N PHE A 50 -1.40 1.11 17.30
CA PHE A 50 -2.39 0.16 17.84
C PHE A 50 -2.03 -0.35 19.23
N HIS A 51 -0.74 -0.61 19.48
CA HIS A 51 -0.28 -1.02 20.80
C HIS A 51 -0.52 0.09 21.82
N SER A 52 -0.12 1.32 21.51
CA SER A 52 -0.30 2.49 22.36
C SER A 52 -1.78 2.81 22.63
N LEU A 53 -2.63 2.74 21.60
CA LEU A 53 -4.08 2.88 21.72
C LEU A 53 -4.67 1.83 22.67
N ARG A 54 -4.24 0.56 22.55
CA ARG A 54 -4.73 -0.51 23.43
C ARG A 54 -4.38 -0.26 24.89
N LEU A 55 -3.16 0.20 25.17
CA LEU A 55 -2.73 0.54 26.52
C LEU A 55 -3.56 1.68 27.10
N ARG A 56 -3.81 2.74 26.32
CA ARG A 56 -4.65 3.85 26.79
C ARG A 56 -6.10 3.47 27.05
N ILE A 57 -6.68 2.60 26.23
CA ILE A 57 -8.01 2.05 26.50
C ILE A 57 -8.02 1.23 27.80
N GLN A 58 -6.96 0.51 28.13
CA GLN A 58 -6.82 -0.21 29.41
C GLN A 58 -6.63 0.75 30.59
N ASP A 59 -5.88 1.84 30.42
CA ASP A 59 -5.75 2.87 31.45
C ASP A 59 -7.11 3.52 31.75
N LEU A 60 -7.90 3.85 30.71
CA LEU A 60 -9.24 4.40 30.88
C LEU A 60 -10.18 3.42 31.60
N GLU A 61 -10.09 2.12 31.31
CA GLU A 61 -10.84 1.10 32.03
C GLU A 61 -10.44 1.02 33.51
N ARG A 62 -9.15 1.14 33.82
CA ARG A 62 -8.68 1.20 35.22
C ARG A 62 -9.23 2.43 35.95
N MET A 63 -9.16 3.60 35.31
CA MET A 63 -9.75 4.84 35.85
C MET A 63 -11.25 4.72 36.08
N ALA A 64 -11.96 3.94 35.25
CA ALA A 64 -13.37 3.62 35.44
C ALA A 64 -13.62 2.79 36.71
N MET A 65 -12.76 1.82 36.99
CA MET A 65 -12.86 0.98 38.19
C MET A 65 -12.51 1.72 39.48
N GLU A 66 -11.76 2.83 39.39
CA GLU A 66 -11.39 3.70 40.50
C GLU A 66 -12.47 4.75 40.83
N GLN A 67 -13.55 4.86 40.03
CA GLN A 67 -14.62 5.80 40.31
C GLN A 67 -15.46 5.38 41.52
N ASP A 68 -15.61 6.28 42.50
CA ASP A 68 -16.47 6.06 43.68
C ASP A 68 -17.96 5.98 43.34
N ARG A 69 -18.39 6.71 42.29
CA ARG A 69 -19.78 6.79 41.88
C ARG A 69 -20.06 5.79 40.78
N GLU A 70 -20.98 4.87 41.03
CA GLU A 70 -21.36 3.84 40.05
C GLU A 70 -21.86 4.46 38.72
N SER A 71 -22.56 5.59 38.76
CA SER A 71 -22.98 6.28 37.53
C SER A 71 -21.81 6.81 36.70
N ASP A 72 -20.79 7.38 37.34
CA ASP A 72 -19.58 7.89 36.67
C ASP A 72 -18.75 6.70 36.13
N LYS A 73 -18.65 5.58 36.87
CA LYS A 73 -18.05 4.32 36.41
C LYS A 73 -18.72 3.78 35.15
N GLN A 74 -20.05 3.67 35.14
CA GLN A 74 -20.79 3.13 33.99
C GLN A 74 -20.61 3.98 32.72
N VAL A 75 -20.52 5.30 32.87
CA VAL A 75 -20.21 6.21 31.76
C VAL A 75 -18.84 5.89 31.17
N LEU A 76 -17.79 5.80 32.00
CA LEU A 76 -16.44 5.51 31.52
C LEU A 76 -16.34 4.11 30.89
N LEU A 77 -16.99 3.09 31.46
CA LEU A 77 -17.02 1.75 30.88
C LEU A 77 -17.71 1.71 29.51
N SER A 78 -18.78 2.49 29.32
CA SER A 78 -19.43 2.63 28.02
C SER A 78 -18.50 3.26 26.98
N GLN A 79 -17.72 4.28 27.36
CA GLN A 79 -16.73 4.90 26.48
C GLN A 79 -15.60 3.92 26.12
N VAL A 80 -15.09 3.16 27.09
CA VAL A 80 -14.09 2.09 26.86
C VAL A 80 -14.59 1.09 25.82
N GLU A 81 -15.84 0.64 25.93
CA GLU A 81 -16.44 -0.28 24.96
C GLU A 81 -16.53 0.37 23.56
N GLY A 82 -16.91 1.65 23.50
CA GLY A 82 -16.92 2.44 22.27
C GLY A 82 -15.54 2.48 21.59
N HIS A 83 -14.49 2.80 22.34
CA HIS A 83 -13.12 2.85 21.82
C HIS A 83 -12.62 1.47 21.38
N ARG A 84 -12.98 0.39 22.08
CA ARG A 84 -12.68 -0.98 21.65
C ARG A 84 -13.31 -1.31 20.30
N LYS A 85 -14.58 -0.96 20.11
CA LYS A 85 -15.29 -1.15 18.84
C LYS A 85 -14.63 -0.35 17.71
N GLN A 86 -14.26 0.90 17.96
CA GLN A 86 -13.53 1.74 17.00
C GLN A 86 -12.17 1.14 16.62
N MET A 87 -11.38 0.69 17.61
CA MET A 87 -10.09 0.05 17.37
C MET A 87 -10.23 -1.22 16.49
N LEU A 88 -11.24 -2.05 16.72
CA LEU A 88 -11.51 -3.23 15.89
C LEU A 88 -11.92 -2.86 14.46
N SER A 89 -12.71 -1.81 14.30
CA SER A 89 -13.07 -1.26 12.98
C SER A 89 -11.81 -0.80 12.23
N ASN A 90 -10.94 -0.02 12.89
CA ASN A 90 -9.67 0.42 12.32
C ASN A 90 -8.77 -0.77 11.96
N GLN A 91 -8.71 -1.82 12.79
CA GLN A 91 -7.93 -3.02 12.48
C GLN A 91 -8.43 -3.70 11.20
N THR A 92 -9.75 -3.74 10.99
CA THR A 92 -10.35 -4.27 9.76
C THR A 92 -10.03 -3.40 8.56
N ALA A 93 -10.15 -2.07 8.70
CA ALA A 93 -9.80 -1.12 7.64
C ALA A 93 -8.31 -1.22 7.26
N TRP A 94 -7.42 -1.39 8.25
CA TRP A 94 -5.99 -1.58 8.05
C TRP A 94 -5.66 -2.86 7.27
N ARG A 95 -6.32 -3.99 7.60
CA ARG A 95 -6.16 -5.24 6.84
C ARG A 95 -6.60 -5.08 5.38
N LYS A 96 -7.73 -4.41 5.15
CA LYS A 96 -8.24 -4.14 3.79
C LYS A 96 -7.28 -3.24 3.00
N ALA A 97 -6.78 -2.16 3.61
CA ALA A 97 -5.81 -1.26 2.98
C ALA A 97 -4.52 -2.00 2.59
N ASN A 98 -4.01 -2.85 3.49
CA ASN A 98 -2.84 -3.69 3.22
C ASN A 98 -3.02 -4.59 2.01
N LEU A 99 -4.16 -5.28 1.93
CA LEU A 99 -4.43 -6.17 0.82
C LEU A 99 -4.46 -5.39 -0.50
N ALA A 100 -5.16 -4.24 -0.52
CA ALA A 100 -5.23 -3.39 -1.71
C ALA A 100 -3.86 -2.88 -2.15
N SER A 101 -3.04 -2.40 -1.21
CA SER A 101 -1.68 -1.91 -1.51
C SER A 101 -0.78 -3.03 -2.04
N LYS A 102 -0.76 -4.21 -1.40
CA LYS A 102 0.02 -5.37 -1.87
C LYS A 102 -0.38 -5.77 -3.29
N MET A 103 -1.68 -5.88 -3.57
CA MET A 103 -2.17 -6.19 -4.93
C MET A 103 -1.73 -5.15 -5.96
N SER A 104 -1.68 -3.87 -5.58
CA SER A 104 -1.22 -2.79 -6.46
C SER A 104 0.28 -2.91 -6.74
N ILE A 105 1.08 -3.14 -5.71
CA ILE A 105 2.54 -3.36 -5.81
C ILE A 105 2.84 -4.56 -6.70
N ASP A 106 2.24 -5.72 -6.41
CA ASP A 106 2.44 -6.95 -7.19
C ASP A 106 2.08 -6.74 -8.67
N LYS A 107 0.99 -6.00 -8.94
CA LYS A 107 0.57 -5.67 -10.31
C LYS A 107 1.59 -4.80 -11.03
N GLN A 108 2.13 -3.78 -10.36
CA GLN A 108 3.13 -2.89 -10.93
C GLN A 108 4.45 -3.63 -11.19
N GLU A 109 4.90 -4.46 -10.25
CA GLU A 109 6.10 -5.29 -10.41
C GLU A 109 5.95 -6.26 -11.59
N LYS A 110 4.79 -6.93 -11.69
CA LYS A 110 4.48 -7.80 -12.84
C LYS A 110 4.49 -7.02 -14.16
N GLN A 111 3.89 -5.84 -14.19
CA GLN A 111 3.89 -4.99 -15.40
C GLN A 111 5.30 -4.55 -15.80
N ALA A 112 6.15 -4.19 -14.83
CA ALA A 112 7.53 -3.83 -15.08
C ALA A 112 8.33 -5.00 -15.68
N LEU A 113 8.15 -6.22 -15.16
CA LEU A 113 8.78 -7.43 -15.71
C LEU A 113 8.32 -7.74 -17.14
N LEU A 114 7.02 -7.62 -17.43
CA LEU A 114 6.46 -7.89 -18.76
C LEU A 114 6.91 -6.84 -19.78
N ASN A 115 6.90 -5.56 -19.42
CA ASN A 115 7.22 -4.46 -20.34
C ASN A 115 8.73 -4.27 -20.54
N GLY A 116 9.57 -4.71 -19.60
CA GLY A 116 11.03 -4.64 -19.71
C GLY A 116 11.64 -5.49 -20.85
N SER A 117 10.85 -6.37 -21.46
CA SER A 117 11.32 -7.33 -22.47
C SER A 117 11.06 -6.90 -23.92
N ASP A 118 10.20 -5.90 -24.15
CA ASP A 118 9.55 -5.76 -25.46
C ASP A 118 10.34 -4.90 -26.46
N SER A 119 11.34 -4.13 -26.03
CA SER A 119 12.12 -3.28 -26.95
C SER A 119 13.26 -4.04 -27.64
N ALA A 120 14.02 -4.87 -26.92
CA ALA A 120 15.19 -5.56 -27.48
C ALA A 120 14.85 -6.86 -28.25
N VAL A 121 13.72 -7.50 -27.93
CA VAL A 121 13.29 -8.74 -28.59
C VAL A 121 12.50 -8.44 -29.87
N ARG A 122 11.66 -7.39 -29.88
CA ARG A 122 10.96 -6.97 -31.12
C ARG A 122 11.91 -6.42 -32.17
N GLN A 123 12.92 -5.65 -31.78
CA GLN A 123 13.92 -5.15 -32.74
C GLN A 123 14.68 -6.27 -33.46
N ARG A 124 15.02 -7.36 -32.75
CA ARG A 124 15.70 -8.52 -33.36
C ARG A 124 14.89 -9.24 -34.43
N LYS A 125 13.56 -9.27 -34.31
CA LYS A 125 12.68 -9.87 -35.35
C LYS A 125 12.63 -8.99 -36.59
N MET A 126 12.46 -7.68 -36.41
CA MET A 126 12.35 -6.69 -37.47
C MET A 126 13.63 -6.63 -38.33
N THR A 127 14.80 -6.66 -37.68
CA THR A 127 16.10 -6.63 -38.40
C THR A 127 16.37 -7.87 -39.26
N LYS A 128 15.77 -9.03 -38.96
CA LYS A 128 16.02 -10.25 -39.74
C LYS A 128 15.22 -10.25 -41.05
N GLU A 129 13.98 -9.78 -41.02
CA GLU A 129 13.14 -9.64 -42.22
C GLU A 129 13.68 -8.54 -43.15
N ASP A 130 14.06 -7.37 -42.62
CA ASP A 130 14.71 -6.29 -43.38
C ASP A 130 16.03 -6.73 -44.02
N LEU A 131 16.85 -7.53 -43.30
CA LEU A 131 18.10 -8.04 -43.86
C LEU A 131 17.85 -9.02 -45.01
N THR A 132 16.83 -9.87 -44.92
CA THR A 132 16.48 -10.80 -46.01
C THR A 132 15.94 -10.07 -47.25
N GLN A 133 15.10 -9.04 -47.07
CA GLN A 133 14.60 -8.23 -48.19
C GLN A 133 15.73 -7.41 -48.86
N THR A 134 16.63 -6.85 -48.06
CA THR A 134 17.78 -6.11 -48.61
C THR A 134 18.71 -7.05 -49.38
N THR A 135 18.96 -8.25 -48.85
CA THR A 135 19.82 -9.25 -49.52
C THR A 135 19.19 -9.78 -50.81
N SER A 136 17.87 -10.00 -50.85
CA SER A 136 17.19 -10.41 -52.08
C SER A 136 17.21 -9.32 -53.14
N GLY A 137 16.98 -8.05 -52.76
CA GLY A 137 17.03 -6.92 -53.70
C GLY A 137 18.42 -6.69 -54.29
N ILE A 138 19.48 -6.80 -53.47
CA ILE A 138 20.86 -6.70 -53.95
C ILE A 138 21.19 -7.83 -54.93
N THR A 139 20.77 -9.06 -54.62
CA THR A 139 21.02 -10.24 -55.47
C THR A 139 20.28 -10.11 -56.81
N GLU A 140 19.04 -9.66 -56.79
CA GLU A 140 18.22 -9.47 -57.99
C GLU A 140 18.77 -8.36 -58.89
N ASN A 141 19.21 -7.25 -58.29
CA ASN A 141 19.90 -6.18 -59.00
C ASN A 141 21.23 -6.66 -59.62
N LEU A 142 22.03 -7.45 -58.90
CA LEU A 142 23.26 -8.03 -59.44
C LEU A 142 22.99 -8.99 -60.60
N MET A 143 21.95 -9.84 -60.50
CA MET A 143 21.55 -10.72 -61.59
C MET A 143 21.02 -9.96 -62.80
N SER A 144 20.33 -8.83 -62.59
CA SER A 144 19.87 -7.95 -63.67
C SER A 144 21.05 -7.31 -64.41
N ILE A 145 22.02 -6.79 -63.67
CA ILE A 145 23.26 -6.21 -64.22
C ILE A 145 24.05 -7.26 -65.00
N SER A 146 24.25 -8.46 -64.44
CA SER A 146 24.94 -9.56 -65.13
C SER A 146 24.23 -10.00 -66.42
N ARG A 147 22.89 -9.96 -66.46
CA ARG A 147 22.11 -10.26 -67.67
C ARG A 147 22.24 -9.18 -68.73
N MET A 148 22.23 -7.90 -68.35
CA MET A 148 22.47 -6.80 -69.29
C MET A 148 23.89 -6.84 -69.86
N MET A 149 24.89 -7.17 -69.02
CA MET A 149 26.29 -7.30 -69.44
C MET A 149 26.54 -8.51 -70.35
N ALA A 150 25.71 -9.56 -70.26
CA ALA A 150 25.79 -10.74 -71.13
C ALA A 150 25.06 -10.56 -72.48
N GLN A 151 24.32 -9.46 -72.67
CA GLN A 151 23.62 -9.12 -73.91
C GLN A 151 24.35 -8.04 -74.73
N GLN A 152 25.58 -7.69 -74.35
CA GLN A 152 26.53 -6.90 -75.13
C GLN A 152 27.62 -7.81 -75.70
#